data_AF-A0A6L8L2R3-F1
#
_entry.id   AF-A0A6L8L2R3-F1
#
_cell.length_a   1.000
_cell.length_b   1.000
_cell.length_c   1.000
_cell.angle_alpha   90.00
_cell.angle_beta   90.00
_cell.angle_gamma   90.00
#
_symmetry.space_group_name_H-M   'P 1'
#
loop_
_entity.id
_entity.type
_entity.pdbx_description
1 polymer ?
#
loop_
_entity_poly.entity_id
_entity_poly.type
_entity_poly.pdbx_seq_one_letter_code
_entity_poly.pdbx_strand_id
1 'polypeptide(L)'
;MAPARFRYALEPAALQRQWTLDALLLELSECNVALRQRHDEHGQVLAQLAEGRADWLAMSAPGQLLQVDRQRRLAGYLEQRQRTAAALAQACDALAQQREQIIAQIGAAQRAVDAVLAHKDQARAVFFKARLSSEFKQADDQWNVLQTVRSTDGDEY
;
A
#
# COMPACT_ATOMS: atom_id res chain seq x y z
N MET A 1 17.05 -29.44 -29.41
CA MET A 1 17.30 -28.79 -28.11
C MET A 1 16.28 -27.66 -27.95
N ALA A 2 15.59 -27.57 -26.80
CA ALA A 2 14.63 -26.49 -26.58
C ALA A 2 15.36 -25.14 -26.44
N PRO A 3 14.85 -24.05 -27.03
CA PRO A 3 15.50 -22.75 -26.93
C PRO A 3 15.52 -22.26 -25.48
N ALA A 4 16.66 -21.70 -25.06
CA ALA A 4 16.82 -21.12 -23.73
C ALA A 4 15.76 -20.02 -23.50
N ARG A 5 14.98 -20.17 -22.42
CA ARG A 5 13.95 -19.20 -22.00
C ARG A 5 14.59 -18.12 -21.13
N PHE A 6 14.16 -16.86 -21.28
CA PHE A 6 14.59 -15.77 -20.40
C PHE A 6 14.20 -16.07 -18.95
N ARG A 7 15.16 -15.95 -18.04
CA ARG A 7 14.94 -16.00 -16.59
C ARG A 7 15.56 -14.76 -15.97
N TYR A 8 14.76 -14.01 -15.22
CA TYR A 8 15.24 -12.81 -14.56
C TYR A 8 15.97 -13.18 -13.27
N ALA A 9 17.23 -12.79 -13.14
CA ALA A 9 18.07 -13.17 -12.01
C ALA A 9 17.57 -12.60 -10.67
N LEU A 10 16.88 -11.46 -10.71
CA LEU A 10 16.36 -10.77 -9.52
C LEU A 10 14.87 -11.03 -9.28
N GLU A 11 14.30 -12.08 -9.86
CA GLU A 11 12.89 -12.45 -9.66
C GLU A 11 12.52 -12.61 -8.18
N PRO A 12 13.33 -13.27 -7.31
CA PRO A 12 13.00 -13.37 -5.88
C PRO A 12 12.92 -12.02 -5.19
N ALA A 13 13.82 -11.09 -5.55
CA ALA A 13 13.82 -9.74 -4.99
C ALA A 13 12.66 -8.88 -5.53
N ALA A 14 12.16 -9.16 -6.73
CA ALA A 14 10.96 -8.51 -7.27
C ALA A 14 9.71 -8.97 -6.50
N LEU A 15 9.56 -10.28 -6.30
CA LEU A 15 8.45 -10.85 -5.53
C LEU A 15 8.44 -10.36 -4.08
N GLN A 16 9.61 -10.31 -3.43
CA GLN A 16 9.71 -9.81 -2.07
C GLN A 16 9.23 -8.35 -1.96
N ARG A 17 9.62 -7.48 -2.89
CA ARG A 17 9.17 -6.08 -2.92
C ARG A 17 7.67 -5.95 -3.17
N GLN A 18 7.12 -6.82 -4.02
CA GLN A 18 5.68 -6.88 -4.26
C GLN A 18 4.94 -7.29 -2.99
N TRP A 19 5.41 -8.30 -2.26
CA TRP A 19 4.83 -8.67 -0.97
C TRP A 19 4.94 -7.57 0.08
N THR A 20 6.05 -6.82 0.11
CA THR A 20 6.16 -5.64 0.99
C THR A 20 5.08 -4.60 0.64
N LEU A 21 4.85 -4.34 -0.64
CA LEU A 21 3.79 -3.41 -1.08
C LEU A 21 2.40 -3.93 -0.67
N ASP A 22 2.11 -5.20 -0.91
CA ASP A 22 0.83 -5.82 -0.56
C ASP A 22 0.58 -5.78 0.96
N ALA A 23 1.61 -6.04 1.77
CA ALA A 23 1.54 -5.93 3.22
C ALA A 23 1.22 -4.50 3.67
N LEU A 24 1.89 -3.49 3.10
CA LEU A 24 1.61 -2.09 3.42
C LEU A 24 0.20 -1.65 3.01
N LEU A 25 -0.33 -2.16 1.88
CA LEU A 25 -1.70 -1.90 1.46
C LEU A 25 -2.72 -2.52 2.43
N LEU A 26 -2.43 -3.71 2.95
CA LEU A 26 -3.25 -4.33 3.99
C LEU A 26 -3.22 -3.51 5.28
N GLU A 27 -2.04 -3.12 5.76
CA GLU A 27 -1.89 -2.26 6.94
C GLU A 27 -2.64 -0.92 6.78
N LEU A 28 -2.60 -0.31 5.59
CA LEU A 28 -3.37 0.89 5.30
C LEU A 28 -4.88 0.66 5.43
N SER A 29 -5.37 -0.49 4.94
CA SER A 29 -6.79 -0.84 5.02
C SER A 29 -7.24 -1.03 6.47
N GLU A 30 -6.43 -1.70 7.29
CA GLU A 30 -6.67 -1.90 8.72
C GLU A 30 -6.67 -0.56 9.46
N CYS A 31 -5.69 0.31 9.17
CA CYS A 31 -5.61 1.65 9.74
C CYS A 31 -6.84 2.50 9.39
N ASN A 32 -7.34 2.41 8.15
CA ASN A 32 -8.55 3.12 7.73
C ASN A 32 -9.80 2.62 8.46
N VAL A 33 -9.92 1.29 8.64
CA VAL A 33 -11.03 0.69 9.41
C VAL A 33 -10.99 1.17 10.86
N ALA A 34 -9.82 1.12 11.50
CA ALA A 34 -9.64 1.58 12.86
C ALA A 34 -9.98 3.08 13.01
N LEU A 35 -9.50 3.91 12.09
CA LEU A 35 -9.78 5.35 12.08
C LEU A 35 -11.28 5.65 11.93
N ARG A 36 -11.96 4.94 11.01
CA ARG A 36 -13.41 5.06 10.85
C ARG A 36 -14.15 4.68 12.12
N GLN A 37 -13.79 3.55 12.73
CA GLN A 37 -14.41 3.09 13.97
C GLN A 37 -14.23 4.13 15.10
N ARG A 38 -13.04 4.70 15.25
CA ARG A 38 -12.78 5.73 16.27
C ARG A 38 -13.53 7.03 15.99
N HIS A 39 -13.69 7.42 14.73
CA HIS A 39 -14.54 8.55 14.35
C HIS A 39 -16.02 8.30 14.70
N ASP A 40 -16.53 7.10 14.43
CA ASP A 40 -17.91 6.73 14.75
C ASP A 40 -18.14 6.74 16.27
N GLU A 41 -17.21 6.16 17.04
CA GLU A 41 -17.22 6.21 18.52
C GLU A 41 -17.18 7.65 19.04
N HIS A 42 -16.31 8.49 18.49
CA HIS A 42 -16.21 9.91 18.85
C HIS A 42 -17.53 10.65 18.55
N GLY A 43 -18.12 10.41 17.39
CA GLY A 43 -19.41 10.97 17.00
C GLY A 43 -20.54 10.59 17.95
N GLN A 44 -20.59 9.33 18.40
CA GLN A 44 -21.55 8.86 19.39
C GLN A 44 -21.38 9.57 20.74
N VAL A 45 -20.13 9.75 21.21
CA VAL A 45 -19.86 10.47 22.46
C VAL A 45 -20.25 11.94 22.35
N LEU A 46 -20.02 12.59 21.21
CA LEU A 46 -20.45 13.96 20.97
C LEU A 46 -21.98 14.09 20.97
N ALA A 47 -22.70 13.14 20.38
CA ALA A 47 -24.16 13.10 20.42
C ALA A 47 -24.67 12.95 21.87
N GLN A 48 -24.08 12.05 22.66
CA GLN A 48 -24.39 11.87 24.08
C GLN A 48 -24.09 13.12 24.92
N LEU A 49 -23.03 13.86 24.59
CA LEU A 49 -22.72 15.14 25.22
C LEU A 49 -23.77 16.20 24.89
N ALA A 50 -24.24 16.26 23.64
CA ALA A 50 -25.27 17.19 23.22
C ALA A 50 -26.60 16.90 23.94
N GLU A 51 -27.00 15.64 24.00
CA GLU A 51 -28.19 15.18 24.73
C GLU A 51 -28.09 15.50 26.23
N GLY A 52 -26.98 15.14 26.88
CA GLY A 52 -26.79 15.43 28.30
C GLY A 52 -26.73 16.93 28.61
N ARG A 53 -26.27 17.77 27.68
CA ARG A 53 -26.34 19.24 27.80
C ARG A 53 -27.77 19.77 27.66
N ALA A 54 -28.57 19.19 26.78
CA ALA A 54 -29.99 19.52 26.66
C ALA A 54 -30.75 19.15 27.93
N ASP A 55 -30.48 17.97 28.51
CA ASP A 55 -31.03 17.56 29.80
C ASP A 55 -30.62 18.50 30.94
N TRP A 56 -29.36 18.93 30.95
CA TRP A 56 -28.87 19.88 31.94
C TRP A 56 -29.64 21.20 31.87
N LEU A 57 -29.84 21.74 30.66
CA LEU A 57 -30.61 22.96 30.43
C LEU A 57 -32.07 22.79 30.85
N ALA A 58 -32.71 21.66 30.51
CA ALA A 58 -34.08 21.36 30.90
C ALA A 58 -34.26 21.29 32.43
N MET A 59 -33.28 20.76 33.15
CA MET A 59 -33.27 20.73 34.62
C MET A 59 -33.09 22.11 35.27
N SER A 60 -32.55 23.09 34.53
CA SER A 60 -32.38 24.47 34.99
C SER A 60 -33.55 25.39 34.61
N ALA A 61 -34.63 24.85 34.04
CA ALA A 61 -35.79 25.63 33.63
C ALA A 61 -36.51 26.26 34.84
N PRO A 62 -37.07 27.49 34.69
CA PRO A 62 -37.79 28.17 35.76
C PRO A 62 -38.99 27.34 36.25
N GLY A 63 -39.20 27.27 37.57
CA GLY A 63 -40.33 26.56 38.17
C GLY A 63 -40.11 25.06 38.43
N GLN A 64 -38.94 24.50 38.08
CA GLN A 64 -38.54 23.14 38.45
C GLN A 64 -37.92 23.09 39.86
N LEU A 65 -38.23 22.04 40.63
CA LEU A 65 -37.54 21.76 41.89
C LEU A 65 -36.13 21.24 41.61
N LEU A 66 -35.13 21.94 42.13
CA LEU A 66 -33.72 21.59 42.00
C LEU A 66 -33.41 20.25 42.70
N GLN A 67 -33.23 19.20 41.92
CA GLN A 67 -32.73 17.91 42.41
C GLN A 67 -31.20 17.89 42.36
N VAL A 68 -30.58 18.37 43.44
CA VAL A 68 -29.11 18.53 43.57
C VAL A 68 -28.35 17.23 43.25
N ASP A 69 -28.84 16.07 43.73
CA ASP A 69 -28.20 14.78 43.45
C ASP A 69 -28.23 14.40 41.98
N ARG A 70 -29.34 14.69 41.29
CA ARG A 70 -29.48 14.42 39.85
C ARG A 70 -28.56 15.33 39.04
N GLN A 71 -28.45 16.60 39.40
CA GLN A 71 -27.51 17.53 38.78
C GLN A 71 -26.06 17.08 39.00
N ARG A 72 -25.67 16.72 40.22
CA ARG A 72 -24.31 16.24 40.51
C ARG A 72 -23.95 15.01 39.67
N ARG A 73 -24.87 14.05 39.52
CA ARG A 73 -24.67 12.87 38.66
C ARG A 73 -24.50 13.26 37.20
N LEU A 74 -25.34 14.16 36.70
CA LEU A 74 -25.27 14.62 35.31
C LEU A 74 -23.98 15.41 35.03
N ALA A 75 -23.52 16.22 35.98
CA ALA A 75 -22.26 16.95 35.86
C ALA A 75 -21.07 15.98 35.73
N GLY A 76 -21.00 14.97 36.62
CA GLY A 76 -19.95 13.94 36.55
C GLY A 76 -20.02 13.10 35.28
N TYR A 77 -21.23 12.78 34.80
CA TYR A 77 -21.41 12.11 33.51
C TYR A 77 -20.88 12.95 32.34
N LEU A 78 -21.24 14.23 32.28
CA LEU A 78 -20.79 15.14 31.22
C LEU A 78 -19.27 15.35 31.26
N GLU A 79 -18.68 15.50 32.44
CA GLU A 79 -17.22 15.60 32.61
C GLU A 79 -16.52 14.33 32.09
N GLN A 80 -17.02 13.16 32.48
CA GLN A 80 -16.46 11.89 32.01
C GLN A 80 -16.55 11.77 30.49
N ARG A 81 -17.70 12.12 29.90
CA ARG A 81 -17.89 12.08 28.44
C ARG A 81 -17.01 13.08 27.70
N GLN A 82 -16.77 14.27 28.26
CA GLN A 82 -15.80 15.23 27.69
C GLN A 82 -14.38 14.68 27.68
N ARG A 83 -13.96 14.03 28.77
CA ARG A 83 -12.64 13.37 28.84
C ARG A 83 -12.54 12.24 27.80
N THR A 84 -13.59 11.42 27.67
CA THR A 84 -13.64 10.37 26.65
C THR A 84 -13.60 10.94 25.23
N ALA A 85 -14.33 12.02 24.95
CA ALA A 85 -14.30 12.68 23.64
C ALA A 85 -12.90 13.20 23.30
N ALA A 86 -12.23 13.87 24.25
CA ALA A 86 -10.86 14.36 24.06
C ALA A 86 -9.86 13.22 23.81
N ALA A 87 -9.97 12.12 24.55
CA ALA A 87 -9.14 10.93 24.35
C ALA A 87 -9.37 10.27 22.98
N LEU A 88 -10.62 10.18 22.54
CA LEU A 88 -10.95 9.64 21.21
C LEU A 88 -10.46 10.56 20.09
N ALA A 89 -10.58 11.88 20.25
CA ALA A 89 -10.04 12.84 19.28
C ALA A 89 -8.52 12.68 19.12
N GLN A 90 -7.78 12.58 20.23
CA GLN A 90 -6.34 12.30 20.21
C GLN A 90 -6.00 10.96 19.55
N ALA A 91 -6.81 9.92 19.78
CA ALA A 91 -6.63 8.63 19.13
C ALA A 91 -6.88 8.70 17.62
N CYS A 92 -7.89 9.46 17.17
CA CYS A 92 -8.12 9.71 15.75
C CYS A 92 -6.94 10.45 15.10
N ASP A 93 -6.41 11.48 15.76
CA ASP A 93 -5.25 12.23 15.26
C ASP A 93 -4.00 11.34 15.15
N ALA A 94 -3.76 10.48 16.13
CA ALA A 94 -2.65 9.52 16.11
C ALA A 94 -2.80 8.51 14.95
N LEU A 95 -4.00 7.96 14.76
CA LEU A 95 -4.29 7.05 13.62
C LEU A 95 -4.18 7.77 12.28
N ALA A 96 -4.58 9.04 12.18
CA ALA A 96 -4.44 9.83 10.97
C ALA A 96 -2.95 10.05 10.62
N GLN A 97 -2.11 10.34 11.62
CA GLN A 97 -0.67 10.45 11.42
C GLN A 97 -0.05 9.11 10.99
N GLN A 98 -0.46 8.01 11.61
CA GLN A 98 -0.01 6.66 11.22
C GLN A 98 -0.41 6.34 9.77
N ARG A 99 -1.64 6.68 9.37
CA ARG A 99 -2.12 6.51 8.00
C ARG A 99 -1.25 7.26 7.00
N GLU A 100 -0.89 8.51 7.27
CA GLU A 100 -0.01 9.30 6.40
C GLU A 100 1.40 8.70 6.30
N GLN A 101 1.94 8.16 7.40
CA GLN A 101 3.22 7.45 7.39
C GLN A 101 3.17 6.20 6.50
N ILE A 102 2.10 5.40 6.61
CA ILE A 102 1.91 4.21 5.76
C ILE A 102 1.79 4.61 4.29
N ILE A 103 1.06 5.68 3.96
CA ILE A 103 0.94 6.19 2.58
C ILE A 103 2.32 6.57 2.01
N ALA A 104 3.15 7.26 2.81
CA ALA A 104 4.51 7.61 2.40
C ALA A 104 5.37 6.35 2.15
N GLN A 105 5.24 5.32 2.99
CA GLN A 105 5.92 4.03 2.83
C GLN A 105 5.45 3.29 1.57
N ILE A 106 4.14 3.27 1.29
CA ILE A 106 3.58 2.72 0.06
C ILE A 106 4.19 3.40 -1.16
N GLY A 107 4.25 4.74 -1.17
CA GLY A 107 4.86 5.48 -2.28
C GLY A 107 6.34 5.18 -2.49
N ALA A 108 7.09 4.85 -1.43
CA ALA A 108 8.47 4.39 -1.54
C ALA A 108 8.56 2.93 -2.06
N ALA A 109 7.72 2.03 -1.53
CA ALA A 109 7.67 0.63 -1.93
C ALA A 109 7.26 0.47 -3.40
N GLN A 110 6.27 1.26 -3.86
CA GLN A 110 5.80 1.22 -5.23
C GLN A 110 6.89 1.67 -6.21
N ARG A 111 7.60 2.76 -5.91
CA ARG A 111 8.78 3.18 -6.71
C ARG A 111 9.86 2.09 -6.77
N ALA A 112 10.06 1.35 -5.68
CA ALA A 112 11.01 0.24 -5.66
C ALA A 112 10.56 -0.95 -6.52
N VAL A 113 9.26 -1.25 -6.55
CA VAL A 113 8.68 -2.27 -7.45
C VAL A 113 8.83 -1.82 -8.91
N ASP A 114 8.44 -0.59 -9.23
CA ASP A 114 8.50 -0.03 -10.58
C ASP A 114 9.93 -0.06 -11.13
N ALA A 115 10.92 0.33 -10.32
CA ALA A 115 12.32 0.29 -10.70
C ALA A 115 12.80 -1.13 -11.07
N VAL A 116 12.32 -2.14 -10.36
CA VAL A 116 12.70 -3.55 -10.60
C VAL A 116 12.01 -4.11 -11.83
N LEU A 117 10.76 -3.72 -12.08
CA LEU A 117 10.03 -4.07 -13.30
C LEU A 117 10.69 -3.43 -14.52
N ALA A 118 11.05 -2.16 -14.45
CA ALA A 118 11.79 -1.48 -15.52
C ALA A 118 13.14 -2.17 -15.81
N HIS A 119 13.89 -2.53 -14.76
CA HIS A 119 15.14 -3.27 -14.93
C HIS A 119 14.91 -4.68 -15.52
N LYS A 120 13.83 -5.37 -15.15
CA LYS A 120 13.44 -6.67 -15.73
C LYS A 120 13.17 -6.55 -17.22
N ASP A 121 12.46 -5.51 -17.65
CA ASP A 121 12.16 -5.25 -19.07
C ASP A 121 13.43 -4.93 -19.86
N GLN A 122 14.33 -4.11 -19.29
CA GLN A 122 15.63 -3.84 -19.88
C GLN A 122 16.48 -5.11 -20.03
N ALA A 123 16.58 -5.93 -18.97
CA ALA A 123 17.31 -7.20 -19.01
C ALA A 123 16.73 -8.17 -20.04
N ARG A 124 15.40 -8.18 -20.18
CA ARG A 124 14.69 -8.97 -21.19
C ARG A 124 15.03 -8.51 -22.60
N ALA A 125 15.02 -7.21 -22.86
CA ALA A 125 15.40 -6.64 -24.16
C ALA A 125 16.86 -6.98 -24.54
N VAL A 126 17.79 -6.87 -23.58
CA VAL A 126 19.20 -7.25 -23.78
C VAL A 126 19.33 -8.74 -24.10
N PHE A 127 18.62 -9.61 -23.39
CA PHE A 127 18.62 -11.05 -23.65
C PHE A 127 18.15 -11.37 -25.07
N PHE A 128 17.04 -10.78 -25.52
CA PHE A 128 16.55 -11.01 -26.87
C PHE A 128 17.50 -10.48 -27.95
N LYS A 129 18.11 -9.31 -27.75
CA LYS A 129 19.11 -8.76 -28.67
C LYS A 129 20.33 -9.67 -28.79
N ALA A 130 20.86 -10.14 -27.66
CA ALA A 130 22.00 -11.06 -27.64
C ALA A 130 21.66 -12.39 -28.34
N ARG A 131 20.45 -12.91 -28.09
CA ARG A 131 19.98 -14.14 -28.72
C ARG A 131 19.84 -13.99 -30.23
N LEU A 132 19.16 -12.95 -30.72
CA LEU A 132 19.04 -12.69 -32.15
C LEU A 132 20.43 -12.54 -32.80
N SER A 133 21.34 -11.81 -32.16
CA SER A 133 22.72 -11.68 -32.66
C SER A 133 23.46 -13.02 -32.74
N SER A 134 23.23 -13.93 -31.78
CA SER A 134 23.81 -15.27 -31.83
C SER A 134 23.20 -16.15 -32.92
N GLU A 135 21.89 -16.05 -33.15
CA GLU A 135 21.17 -16.76 -34.21
C GLU A 135 21.64 -16.27 -35.60
N PHE A 136 21.81 -14.95 -35.78
CA PHE A 136 22.39 -14.38 -36.99
C PHE A 136 23.83 -14.86 -37.24
N LYS A 137 24.68 -14.85 -36.20
CA LYS A 137 26.06 -15.32 -36.33
C LYS A 137 26.12 -16.80 -36.72
N GLN A 138 25.28 -17.65 -36.13
CA GLN A 138 25.18 -19.06 -36.50
C GLN A 138 24.73 -19.25 -37.95
N ALA A 139 23.78 -18.45 -38.43
CA ALA A 139 23.33 -18.50 -39.82
C ALA A 139 24.45 -18.04 -40.79
N ASP A 140 25.19 -17.00 -40.44
CA ASP A 140 26.32 -16.50 -41.24
C ASP A 140 27.48 -17.53 -41.28
N ASP A 141 27.83 -18.13 -40.14
CA ASP A 141 28.81 -19.20 -40.06
C ASP A 141 28.39 -20.41 -40.93
N GLN A 142 27.12 -20.80 -40.90
CA GLN A 142 26.57 -21.86 -41.75
C GLN A 142 26.64 -21.51 -43.24
N TRP A 143 26.33 -20.27 -43.60
CA TRP A 143 26.42 -19.82 -44.98
C TRP A 143 27.86 -19.82 -45.49
N ASN A 144 28.81 -19.33 -44.68
CA ASN A 144 30.24 -19.34 -45.00
C ASN A 144 30.78 -20.77 -45.21
N VAL A 145 30.36 -21.73 -44.38
CA VAL A 145 30.71 -23.15 -44.54
C VAL A 145 30.17 -23.71 -45.86
N LEU A 146 28.92 -23.41 -46.22
CA LEU A 146 28.34 -23.87 -47.49
C LEU A 146 29.04 -23.25 -48.72
N GLN A 147 29.48 -21.99 -48.63
CA GLN A 147 30.24 -21.34 -49.69
C GLN A 147 31.64 -21.93 -49.84
N THR A 148 32.34 -22.20 -48.73
CA THR A 148 33.66 -22.84 -48.77
C THR A 148 33.60 -24.23 -49.37
N VAL A 149 32.61 -25.05 -48.98
CA VAL A 149 32.39 -26.38 -49.59
C VAL A 149 32.10 -26.27 -51.09
N ARG A 150 31.29 -25.30 -51.53
CA ARG A 150 31.02 -25.07 -52.96
C ARG A 150 32.25 -24.60 -53.74
N SER A 151 33.13 -23.79 -53.15
CA SER A 151 34.37 -23.37 -53.82
C SER A 151 35.39 -24.50 -53.92
N THR A 152 35.46 -25.39 -52.93
CA THR A 152 36.38 -26.55 -52.98
C THR A 152 35.94 -27.61 -53.99
N ASP A 153 34.62 -27.80 -54.20
CA ASP A 153 34.11 -28.72 -55.24
C ASP A 153 34.22 -28.13 -56.66
N GLY A 154 34.53 -26.84 -56.80
CA GLY A 154 34.68 -26.14 -58.08
C GLY A 154 36.09 -26.12 -58.66
N ASP A 155 37.11 -26.54 -57.90
CA ASP A 155 38.54 -26.54 -58.28
C ASP A 155 39.02 -27.88 -58.89
N GLU A 156 38.12 -28.82 -59.19
CA GLU A 156 38.45 -30.11 -59.86
C GLU A 156 38.27 -30.12 -61.39
N TYR A 157 38.27 -28.97 -62.07
CA TYR A 157 38.29 -28.91 -63.55
C TYR A 157 39.34 -27.96 -64.13
#